data_AF-A0A971PXT1-F1
#
_entry.id   AF-A0A971PXT1-F1
#
_cell.length_a   1.000
_cell.length_b   1.000
_cell.length_c   1.000
_cell.angle_alpha   90.00
_cell.angle_beta   90.00
_cell.angle_gamma   90.00
#
_symmetry.space_group_name_H-M   'P 1'
#
loop_
_entity.id
_entity.type
_entity.pdbx_description
1 polymer ?
#
loop_
_entity_poly.entity_id
_entity_poly.type
_entity_poly.pdbx_seq_one_letter_code
_entity_poly.pdbx_strand_id
1 'polypeptide(L)'
;MQIPKKMTLPLFITWLRENLQCELSKLGQRLEVIINADNIEPGTFAALYAEMQDDQVMVCELANTFYSMEEARTALDDPTDTYDPVPFHQWVKDQYWTASGVKVEKIVF
;
A
#
# COMPACT_ATOMS: atom_id res chain seq x y z
N MET A 1 -13.96 -10.92 -4.13
CA MET A 1 -14.55 -10.37 -2.89
C MET A 1 -15.34 -9.11 -3.21
N GLN A 2 -16.40 -8.79 -2.46
CA GLN A 2 -17.11 -7.51 -2.58
C GLN A 2 -16.40 -6.47 -1.72
N ILE A 3 -15.99 -5.35 -2.32
CA ILE A 3 -15.42 -4.22 -1.57
C ILE A 3 -16.55 -3.57 -0.76
N PRO A 4 -16.40 -3.42 0.57
CA PRO A 4 -17.38 -2.74 1.41
C PRO A 4 -17.68 -1.32 0.91
N LYS A 5 -18.96 -0.92 0.88
CA LYS A 5 -19.36 0.46 0.52
C LYS A 5 -18.84 1.51 1.51
N LYS A 6 -18.68 1.13 2.78
CA LYS A 6 -18.06 1.94 3.83
C LYS A 6 -16.82 1.20 4.29
N MET A 7 -15.65 1.80 4.04
CA MET A 7 -14.37 1.23 4.42
C MET A 7 -13.89 1.89 5.72
N THR A 8 -13.45 1.08 6.68
CA THR A 8 -12.85 1.54 7.94
C THR A 8 -11.45 0.97 8.06
N LEU A 9 -10.56 1.58 8.85
CA LEU A 9 -9.21 1.06 9.06
C LEU A 9 -9.17 -0.42 9.49
N PRO A 10 -10.02 -0.91 10.42
CA PRO A 10 -10.05 -2.34 10.74
C PRO A 10 -10.41 -3.23 9.56
N LEU A 11 -11.39 -2.84 8.74
CA LEU A 11 -11.76 -3.59 7.54
C LEU A 11 -10.64 -3.55 6.49
N PHE A 12 -9.96 -2.42 6.36
CA PHE A 12 -8.80 -2.27 5.49
C PHE A 12 -7.64 -3.18 5.93
N ILE A 13 -7.33 -3.22 7.23
CA ILE A 13 -6.32 -4.13 7.80
C ILE A 13 -6.66 -5.60 7.49
N THR A 14 -7.91 -6.00 7.66
CA THR A 14 -8.36 -7.37 7.32
C THR A 14 -8.15 -7.64 5.83
N TRP A 15 -8.56 -6.70 4.97
CA TRP A 15 -8.39 -6.85 3.52
C TRP A 15 -6.92 -6.99 3.13
N LEU A 16 -6.03 -6.16 3.69
CA LEU A 16 -4.59 -6.23 3.42
C LEU A 16 -4.03 -7.60 3.80
N ARG A 17 -4.34 -8.12 5.00
CA ARG A 17 -3.85 -9.43 5.46
C ARG A 17 -4.37 -10.60 4.64
N GLU A 18 -5.57 -10.49 4.08
CA GLU A 18 -6.19 -11.55 3.28
C GLU A 18 -5.71 -11.55 1.83
N ASN A 19 -5.31 -10.40 1.29
CA ASN A 19 -5.04 -10.24 -0.14
C ASN A 19 -3.56 -9.94 -0.47
N LEU A 20 -2.77 -9.48 0.51
CA LEU A 20 -1.39 -9.07 0.32
C LEU A 20 -0.47 -9.71 1.37
N GLN A 21 0.77 -9.97 0.96
CA GLN A 21 1.85 -10.28 1.89
C GLN A 21 2.44 -8.97 2.37
N CYS A 22 1.99 -8.49 3.52
CA CYS A 22 2.41 -7.19 4.04
C CYS A 22 2.62 -7.18 5.55
N GLU A 23 3.53 -6.33 6.00
CA GLU A 23 3.71 -5.94 7.39
C GLU A 23 2.90 -4.67 7.69
N LEU A 24 2.27 -4.64 8.85
CA LEU A 24 1.41 -3.54 9.27
C LEU A 24 1.95 -2.92 10.56
N SER A 25 2.07 -1.59 10.56
CA SER A 25 2.40 -0.79 11.74
C SER A 25 1.37 0.31 11.94
N LYS A 26 1.17 0.76 13.16
CA LYS A 26 0.25 1.86 13.47
C LYS A 26 1.03 2.97 14.15
N LEU A 27 1.02 4.16 13.53
CA LEU A 27 1.64 5.37 14.06
C LEU A 27 0.56 6.44 14.26
N GLY A 28 0.11 6.62 15.51
CA GLY A 28 -0.98 7.54 15.82
C GLY A 28 -2.30 7.13 15.14
N GLN A 29 -2.79 7.97 14.22
CA GLN A 29 -4.00 7.72 13.42
C GLN A 29 -3.71 7.10 12.05
N ARG A 30 -2.43 7.04 11.67
CA ARG A 30 -1.94 6.49 10.41
C ARG A 30 -1.66 5.00 10.55
N LEU A 31 -2.12 4.23 9.57
CA LEU A 31 -1.72 2.86 9.34
C LEU A 31 -0.60 2.85 8.31
N GLU A 32 0.53 2.26 8.66
CA GLU A 32 1.67 2.06 7.78
C GLU A 32 1.68 0.61 7.29
N VAL A 33 1.97 0.44 6.01
CA VAL A 33 1.90 -0.86 5.35
C VAL A 33 3.13 -1.01 4.48
N ILE A 34 3.83 -2.13 4.66
CA ILE A 34 4.96 -2.51 3.83
C ILE A 34 4.58 -3.79 3.13
N ILE A 35 4.50 -3.73 1.80
CA ILE A 35 4.06 -4.83 0.95
C ILE A 35 5.30 -5.51 0.39
N ASN A 36 5.34 -6.84 0.46
CA ASN A 36 6.33 -7.60 -0.29
C ASN A 36 6.00 -7.50 -1.79
N ALA A 37 6.93 -6.93 -2.55
CA ALA A 37 6.82 -6.64 -3.97
C ALA A 37 7.54 -7.69 -4.85
N ASP A 38 7.87 -8.86 -4.31
CA ASP A 38 8.56 -9.96 -5.00
C ASP A 38 7.87 -10.39 -6.30
N ASN A 39 6.54 -10.22 -6.38
CA ASN A 39 5.76 -10.50 -7.60
C ASN A 39 6.09 -9.56 -8.76
N ILE A 40 6.68 -8.39 -8.50
CA ILE A 40 7.08 -7.40 -9.51
C ILE A 40 8.60 -7.43 -9.70
N GLU A 41 9.34 -7.21 -8.62
CA GLU A 41 10.79 -7.26 -8.60
C GLU A 41 11.25 -8.08 -7.39
N PRO A 42 11.91 -9.23 -7.59
CA PRO A 42 12.36 -10.07 -6.49
C PRO A 42 13.27 -9.34 -5.50
N GLY A 43 13.00 -9.49 -4.22
CA GLY A 43 13.76 -8.86 -3.13
C GLY A 43 13.37 -7.40 -2.87
N THR A 44 12.23 -6.94 -3.39
CA THR A 44 11.77 -5.56 -3.19
C THR A 44 10.53 -5.45 -2.31
N PHE A 45 10.34 -4.25 -1.79
CA PHE A 45 9.23 -3.86 -0.95
C PHE A 45 8.61 -2.57 -1.47
N ALA A 46 7.30 -2.46 -1.36
CA ALA A 46 6.59 -1.20 -1.53
C ALA A 46 6.08 -0.72 -0.18
N ALA A 47 5.99 0.60 -0.04
CA ALA A 47 5.51 1.22 1.18
C ALA A 47 4.30 2.09 0.88
N LEU A 48 3.30 2.02 1.75
CA LEU A 48 2.17 2.93 1.71
C LEU A 48 1.71 3.23 3.12
N TYR A 49 0.89 4.26 3.23
CA TYR A 49 0.16 4.53 4.44
C TYR A 49 -1.29 4.86 4.15
N ALA A 50 -2.13 4.64 5.16
CA ALA A 50 -3.53 4.93 5.09
C ALA A 50 -4.01 5.62 6.35
N GLU A 51 -4.95 6.53 6.20
CA GLU A 51 -5.59 7.23 7.30
C GLU A 51 -7.08 7.40 7.05
N MET A 52 -7.83 7.61 8.12
CA MET A 52 -9.23 8.01 7.99
C MET A 52 -9.30 9.50 7.72
N GLN A 53 -9.89 9.87 6.59
CA GLN A 53 -10.30 11.24 6.33
C GLN A 53 -11.82 11.25 6.18
N ASP A 54 -12.49 12.04 7.01
CA ASP A 54 -13.95 12.06 7.17
C ASP A 54 -14.54 10.67 7.49
N ASP A 55 -15.03 9.94 6.47
CA ASP A 55 -15.63 8.59 6.56
C ASP A 55 -15.02 7.65 5.50
N GLN A 56 -13.82 7.96 5.01
CA GLN A 56 -13.13 7.19 3.98
C GLN A 56 -11.69 6.87 4.39
N VAL A 57 -11.22 5.68 4.02
CA VAL A 57 -9.80 5.33 4.09
C VAL A 57 -9.12 5.92 2.88
N MET A 58 -8.25 6.89 3.12
CA MET A 58 -7.37 7.46 2.11
C MET A 58 -6.04 6.72 2.15
N VAL A 59 -5.54 6.35 0.97
CA VAL A 59 -4.30 5.59 0.80
C VAL A 59 -3.30 6.45 0.03
N CYS A 60 -2.10 6.60 0.59
CA CYS A 60 -0.95 7.23 -0.04
C CYS A 60 0.14 6.18 -0.23
N GLU A 61 0.50 5.92 -1.48
CA GLU A 61 1.56 4.99 -1.85
C GLU A 61 2.84 5.77 -2.17
N LEU A 62 3.98 5.27 -1.71
CA LEU A 62 5.28 5.84 -2.06
C LEU A 62 5.61 5.41 -3.49
N ALA A 63 6.13 6.33 -4.31
CA ALA A 63 6.45 6.05 -5.71
C ALA A 63 7.68 5.16 -5.89
N ASN A 64 8.46 4.98 -4.83
CA ASN A 64 9.69 4.18 -4.83
C ASN A 64 9.45 2.74 -4.37
N THR A 65 10.27 1.84 -4.91
CA THR A 65 10.45 0.48 -4.42
C THR A 65 11.73 0.41 -3.60
N PHE A 66 11.72 -0.38 -2.54
CA PHE A 66 12.79 -0.47 -1.54
C PHE A 66 13.42 -1.86 -1.58
N TYR A 67 14.72 -1.96 -1.33
CA TYR A 67 15.43 -3.24 -1.30
C TYR A 67 15.48 -3.88 0.10
N SER A 68 14.90 -3.20 1.10
CA SER A 68 14.76 -3.72 2.45
C SER A 68 13.52 -3.15 3.14
N MET A 69 13.02 -3.90 4.13
CA MET A 69 11.94 -3.43 5.00
C MET A 69 12.35 -2.22 5.83
N GLU A 70 13.62 -2.10 6.23
CA GLU A 70 14.12 -0.96 7.00
C GLU A 70 14.08 0.33 6.17
N GLU A 71 14.54 0.28 4.92
CA GLU A 71 14.44 1.43 4.00
C GLU A 71 12.98 1.84 3.76
N ALA A 72 12.08 0.86 3.56
CA ALA A 72 10.65 1.13 3.42
C ALA A 72 10.05 1.79 4.67
N ARG A 73 10.48 1.39 5.87
CA ARG A 73 10.06 2.03 7.13
C ARG A 73 10.58 3.46 7.25
N THR A 74 11.88 3.66 7.01
CA THR A 74 12.47 5.00 7.07
C THR A 74 11.83 5.95 6.08
N ALA A 75 11.46 5.47 4.90
CA ALA A 75 10.73 6.27 3.93
C ALA A 75 9.30 6.61 4.39
N LEU A 76 8.67 5.81 5.25
CA LEU A 76 7.37 6.13 5.82
C LEU A 76 7.45 7.19 6.92
N ASP A 77 8.58 7.30 7.65
CA ASP A 77 8.82 8.34 8.65
C ASP A 77 8.86 9.74 8.03
N ASP A 78 9.49 9.89 6.86
CA ASP A 78 9.54 11.12 6.07
C ASP A 78 9.17 10.82 4.59
N PRO A 79 7.87 10.70 4.30
CA PRO A 79 7.39 10.28 2.99
C PRO A 79 7.67 11.38 1.95
N THR A 80 8.73 11.17 1.18
CA THR A 80 9.07 11.94 -0.02
C THR A 80 8.59 11.17 -1.26
N ASP A 81 8.21 11.90 -2.31
CA ASP A 81 7.73 11.32 -3.57
C ASP A 81 6.57 10.32 -3.40
N THR A 82 5.48 10.76 -2.78
CA THR A 82 4.23 9.99 -2.69
C THR A 82 3.30 10.31 -3.85
N TYR A 83 2.52 9.32 -4.28
CA TYR A 83 1.33 9.58 -5.08
C TYR A 83 0.28 10.34 -4.26
N ASP A 84 -0.62 11.04 -4.95
CA ASP A 84 -1.73 11.73 -4.30
C ASP A 84 -2.60 10.74 -3.48
N PRO A 85 -3.08 11.15 -2.30
CA PRO A 85 -4.02 10.36 -1.51
C PRO A 85 -5.26 10.02 -2.32
N VAL A 86 -5.54 8.73 -2.47
CA VAL A 86 -6.75 8.24 -3.15
C VAL A 86 -7.61 7.40 -2.22
N PRO A 87 -8.94 7.43 -2.36
CA PRO A 87 -9.82 6.56 -1.58
C PRO A 87 -9.51 5.09 -1.85
N PHE A 88 -9.62 4.23 -0.83
CA PHE A 88 -9.35 2.79 -0.95
C PHE A 88 -10.05 2.13 -2.14
N HIS A 89 -11.30 2.49 -2.43
CA HIS A 89 -12.07 1.91 -3.52
C HIS A 89 -11.50 2.23 -4.92
N GLN A 90 -10.72 3.30 -5.03
CA GLN A 90 -10.02 3.69 -6.25
C GLN A 90 -8.67 3.00 -6.26
N TRP A 91 -7.90 3.12 -5.17
CA TRP A 91 -6.62 2.44 -4.99
C TRP A 91 -6.71 0.95 -5.34
N VAL A 92 -7.68 0.22 -4.76
CA VAL A 92 -7.86 -1.23 -4.97
C VAL A 92 -8.20 -1.63 -6.41
N LYS A 93 -8.70 -0.71 -7.24
CA LYS A 93 -8.95 -1.00 -8.67
C LYS A 93 -7.67 -0.91 -9.48
N ASP A 94 -6.77 -0.03 -9.06
CA ASP A 94 -5.47 0.18 -9.66
C ASP A 94 -4.40 -0.72 -9.02
N GLN A 95 -4.81 -1.69 -8.18
CA GLN A 95 -3.89 -2.52 -7.42
C GLN A 95 -3.25 -3.65 -8.21
N TYR A 96 -2.01 -3.39 -8.62
CA TYR A 96 -1.16 -4.33 -9.33
C TYR A 96 -0.42 -5.30 -8.38
N TRP A 97 -0.34 -5.02 -7.07
CA TRP A 97 0.25 -5.92 -6.06
C TRP A 97 -0.48 -7.27 -5.93
N THR A 98 -1.80 -7.29 -6.19
CA THR A 98 -2.64 -8.49 -6.13
C THR A 98 -2.68 -9.28 -7.45
N ALA A 99 -2.09 -8.74 -8.52
CA ALA A 99 -2.16 -9.33 -9.84
C ALA A 99 -1.27 -10.58 -9.92
N SER A 100 -1.88 -11.74 -9.72
CA SER A 100 -1.21 -13.03 -9.97
C SER A 100 -1.04 -13.23 -11.49
N GLY A 101 0.21 -13.30 -11.94
CA GLY A 101 0.55 -13.59 -13.34
C GLY A 101 0.65 -12.39 -14.28
N VAL A 102 0.66 -11.16 -13.77
CA VAL A 102 0.94 -9.96 -14.58
C VAL A 102 2.34 -9.46 -14.25
N LYS A 103 3.20 -9.41 -15.28
CA LYS A 103 4.55 -8.83 -15.17
C LYS A 103 4.42 -7.32 -15.35
N VAL A 104 4.53 -6.56 -14.27
CA VAL A 104 4.55 -5.09 -14.32
C VAL A 104 5.94 -4.66 -14.81
N GLU A 105 6.02 -4.08 -16.00
CA GLU A 105 7.27 -3.56 -16.54
C GLU A 105 7.38 -2.06 -16.24
N LYS A 106 8.39 -1.68 -15.44
CA LYS A 106 8.70 -0.28 -15.16
C LYS A 106 9.28 0.34 -16.43
N ILE A 107 8.53 1.25 -17.07
CA ILE A 107 9.05 2.06 -18.17
C ILE A 107 9.83 3.22 -17.56
N VAL A 108 11.13 3.27 -17.81
CA VAL A 108 12.01 4.38 -17.44
C VAL A 108 12.09 5.31 -18.65
N PHE A 109 11.73 6.60 -18.49
CA PHE A 109 11.85 7.63 -19.53
C PHE A 109 13.18 8.37 -19.43
#